data_AF-A0A1D6EUP6-F1
#
_entry.id   AF-A0A1D6EUP6-F1
#
_cell.length_a   1.000
_cell.length_b   1.000
_cell.length_c   1.000
_cell.angle_alpha   90.00
_cell.angle_beta   90.00
_cell.angle_gamma   90.00
#
_symmetry.space_group_name_H-M   'P 1'
#
loop_
_entity.id
_entity.type
_entity.pdbx_description
1 polymer ?
#
loop_
_entity_poly.entity_id
_entity_poly.type
_entity_poly.pdbx_seq_one_letter_code
_entity_poly.pdbx_strand_id
1 'polypeptide(L)'
;MAATAVSVDEKLDKLRAEVAKLSQIRRREREGRVHQPRVTLPQASRSCRFALGEAEQIEWSKIQTPTDEVVVPYDTLTSPPEDLEETKKLLDKLVVLKLNGGLGTTMGCTGPK
;
A
#
# COMPACT_ATOMS: atom_id res chain seq x y z
N MET A 1 27.44 -4.58 20.02
CA MET A 1 26.39 -4.19 19.05
C MET A 1 25.25 -3.39 19.70
N ALA A 2 25.53 -2.43 20.59
CA ALA A 2 24.49 -1.61 21.24
C ALA A 2 24.57 -0.11 20.86
N ALA A 3 25.70 0.36 20.31
CA ALA A 3 25.92 1.77 19.99
C ALA A 3 25.23 2.25 18.69
N THR A 4 24.88 1.34 17.78
CA THR A 4 24.25 1.68 16.48
C THR A 4 22.75 1.94 16.58
N ALA A 5 22.04 1.21 17.47
CA ALA A 5 20.61 1.37 17.69
C ALA A 5 20.24 2.74 18.29
N VAL A 6 21.03 3.22 19.26
CA VAL A 6 20.82 4.52 19.91
C VAL A 6 20.83 5.68 18.89
N SER A 7 21.71 5.64 17.88
CA SER A 7 21.74 6.71 16.86
C SER A 7 20.54 6.70 15.93
N VAL A 8 19.85 5.57 15.76
CA VAL A 8 18.68 5.45 14.89
C VAL A 8 17.44 6.02 15.57
N ASP A 9 17.26 5.72 16.86
CA ASP A 9 16.17 6.27 17.67
C ASP A 9 16.27 7.80 17.81
N GLU A 10 17.46 8.33 18.06
CA GLU A 10 17.69 9.78 18.11
C GLU A 10 17.37 10.48 16.78
N LYS A 11 17.75 9.86 15.65
CA LYS A 11 17.43 10.37 14.30
C LYS A 11 15.94 10.27 14.01
N LEU A 12 15.27 9.24 14.50
CA LEU A 12 13.84 9.03 14.35
C LEU A 12 13.03 10.06 15.14
N ASP A 13 13.44 10.35 16.37
CA ASP A 13 12.77 11.36 17.19
C ASP A 13 12.98 12.77 16.64
N LYS A 14 14.17 13.06 16.10
CA LYS A 14 14.42 14.29 15.33
C LYS A 14 13.52 14.38 14.09
N LEU A 15 13.36 13.29 13.34
CA LEU A 15 12.48 13.24 12.17
C LEU A 15 11.01 13.47 12.56
N ARG A 16 10.54 12.85 13.64
CA ARG A 16 9.19 13.06 14.18
C ARG A 16 8.96 14.51 14.58
N ALA A 17 9.94 15.14 15.23
CA ALA A 17 9.87 16.54 15.62
C ALA A 17 9.79 17.48 14.39
N GLU A 18 10.57 17.24 13.34
CA GLU A 18 10.48 18.02 12.10
C GLU A 18 9.16 17.79 11.35
N VAL A 19 8.67 16.55 11.29
CA VAL A 19 7.36 16.23 10.69
C VAL A 19 6.22 16.89 11.48
N ALA A 20 6.35 17.06 12.80
CA ALA A 20 5.38 17.78 13.63
C ALA A 20 5.30 19.29 13.30
N LYS A 21 6.37 19.90 12.75
CA LYS A 21 6.37 21.31 12.34
C LYS A 21 5.65 21.57 11.01
N LEU A 22 5.41 20.54 10.19
CA LEU A 22 4.80 20.68 8.85
C LEU A 22 3.29 20.96 8.90
N SER A 23 2.90 22.18 9.25
CA SER A 23 1.48 22.62 9.42
C SER A 23 0.54 22.30 8.26
N GLN A 24 1.06 22.16 7.03
CA GLN A 24 0.28 21.81 5.84
C GLN A 24 -0.22 20.36 5.83
N ILE A 25 0.36 19.48 6.64
CA ILE A 25 -0.01 18.06 6.71
C ILE A 25 -1.08 17.87 7.77
N ARG A 26 -2.21 17.24 7.41
CA ARG A 26 -3.29 16.95 8.36
C ARG A 26 -2.82 15.92 9.39
N ARG A 27 -3.28 16.02 10.64
CA ARG A 27 -2.92 15.09 11.74
C ARG A 27 -3.07 13.60 11.36
N ARG A 28 -4.13 13.26 10.62
CA ARG A 28 -4.39 11.90 10.08
C ARG A 28 -3.32 11.37 9.13
N GLU A 29 -2.63 12.25 8.40
CA GLU A 29 -1.53 11.88 7.49
C GLU A 29 -0.21 11.70 8.26
N ARG A 30 -0.11 12.28 9.47
CA ARG A 30 1.05 12.16 10.36
C ARG A 30 1.00 10.90 11.22
N GLU A 31 -0.18 10.56 11.74
CA GLU A 31 -0.36 9.45 12.71
C GLU A 31 -0.81 8.14 12.05
N GLY A 32 -1.34 8.18 10.81
CA GLY A 32 -1.86 7.00 10.11
C GLY A 32 -3.17 6.47 10.72
N ARG A 33 -4.01 5.81 9.91
CA ARG A 33 -5.20 5.12 10.43
C ARG A 33 -4.76 3.84 11.16
N VAL A 34 -4.98 3.78 12.47
CA VAL A 34 -4.70 2.60 13.33
C VAL A 34 -5.75 1.47 13.16
N HIS A 35 -6.75 1.64 12.28
CA HIS A 35 -7.84 0.68 12.08
C HIS A 35 -8.12 0.43 10.59
N GLN A 36 -7.22 -0.27 9.90
CA GLN A 36 -7.56 -1.20 8.82
C GLN A 36 -6.29 -1.82 8.19
N PRO A 37 -6.27 -3.14 7.92
CA PRO A 37 -5.26 -3.73 7.06
C PRO A 37 -5.53 -3.31 5.61
N ARG A 38 -4.44 -3.10 4.87
CA ARG A 38 -4.34 -2.75 3.43
C ARG A 38 -4.38 -1.25 3.05
N VAL A 39 -3.20 -0.82 2.59
CA VAL A 39 -2.85 0.26 1.62
C VAL A 39 -2.21 1.56 2.15
N THR A 40 -2.18 1.88 3.45
CA THR A 40 -1.37 3.05 3.88
C THR A 40 -0.60 2.77 5.17
N LEU A 41 0.63 2.28 5.00
CA LEU A 41 1.58 2.21 6.10
C LEU A 41 2.12 3.63 6.39
N PRO A 42 2.10 4.11 7.66
CA PRO A 42 2.49 5.47 8.02
C PRO A 42 3.88 5.84 7.50
N GLN A 43 4.13 7.10 7.16
CA GLN A 43 5.47 7.59 6.83
C GLN A 43 6.43 7.33 7.99
N ALA A 44 6.04 7.62 9.24
CA ALA A 44 6.85 7.32 10.42
C ALA A 44 7.13 5.82 10.56
N SER A 45 6.13 4.94 10.38
CA SER A 45 6.33 3.48 10.47
C SER A 45 7.10 2.90 9.29
N ARG A 46 7.02 3.48 8.08
CA ARG A 46 7.88 3.12 6.95
C ARG A 46 9.31 3.57 7.19
N SER A 47 9.51 4.79 7.68
CA SER A 47 10.83 5.31 8.02
C SER A 47 11.46 4.51 9.15
N CYS A 48 10.67 4.11 10.17
CA CYS A 48 11.12 3.17 11.20
C CYS A 48 11.52 1.82 10.59
N ARG A 49 10.64 1.16 9.81
CA ARG A 49 10.96 -0.14 9.18
C ARG A 49 12.17 -0.06 8.24
N PHE A 50 12.30 1.03 7.49
CA PHE A 50 13.43 1.28 6.62
C PHE A 50 14.73 1.48 7.42
N ALA A 51 14.69 2.26 8.50
CA ALA A 51 15.84 2.53 9.34
C ALA A 51 16.25 1.34 10.23
N LEU A 52 15.27 0.53 10.66
CA LEU A 52 15.47 -0.72 11.39
C LEU A 52 15.96 -1.85 10.48
N GLY A 53 15.92 -1.68 9.15
CA GLY A 53 16.33 -2.71 8.21
C GLY A 53 15.47 -3.98 8.29
N GLU A 54 14.28 -3.89 8.87
CA GLU A 54 13.25 -4.94 8.88
C GLU A 54 12.64 -5.06 7.47
N ALA A 55 13.50 -5.40 6.50
CA ALA A 55 13.07 -5.95 5.25
C ALA A 55 12.95 -7.46 5.48
N GLU A 56 11.76 -8.00 5.29
CA GLU A 56 11.56 -9.42 5.14
C GLU A 56 12.31 -9.84 3.88
N GLN A 57 13.57 -10.25 4.05
CA GLN A 57 14.41 -10.67 2.95
C GLN A 57 13.81 -11.95 2.39
N ILE A 58 13.44 -11.91 1.11
CA ILE A 58 12.86 -13.06 0.44
C ILE A 58 13.93 -14.13 0.35
N GLU A 59 13.71 -15.23 1.08
CA GLU A 59 14.52 -16.43 0.95
C GLU A 59 14.05 -17.19 -0.30
N TRP A 60 14.82 -17.07 -1.39
CA TRP A 60 14.50 -17.64 -2.69
C TRP A 60 14.18 -19.14 -2.65
N SER A 61 14.81 -19.87 -1.74
CA SER A 61 14.61 -21.31 -1.54
C SER A 61 13.21 -21.68 -1.03
N LYS A 62 12.47 -20.75 -0.45
CA LYS A 62 11.10 -20.97 0.08
C LYS A 62 10.01 -20.59 -0.92
N ILE A 63 10.36 -20.00 -2.05
CA ILE A 63 9.39 -19.61 -3.08
C ILE A 63 8.93 -20.86 -3.82
N GLN A 64 7.62 -21.04 -3.92
CA GLN A 64 6.99 -22.09 -4.70
C GLN A 64 6.07 -21.46 -5.74
N THR A 65 5.95 -22.10 -6.91
CA THR A 65 4.99 -21.68 -7.93
C THR A 65 3.58 -21.79 -7.35
N PRO A 66 2.76 -20.73 -7.42
CA PRO A 66 1.39 -20.81 -6.95
C PRO A 66 0.63 -21.88 -7.72
N THR A 67 -0.20 -22.64 -7.02
CA THR A 67 -1.07 -23.65 -7.64
C THR A 67 -2.23 -22.99 -8.36
N ASP A 68 -2.89 -23.75 -9.24
CA ASP A 68 -4.07 -23.31 -9.99
C ASP A 68 -5.28 -22.98 -9.09
N GLU A 69 -5.22 -23.34 -7.80
CA GLU A 69 -6.17 -22.92 -6.77
C GLU A 69 -5.91 -21.49 -6.27
N VAL A 70 -4.64 -21.07 -6.24
CA VAL A 70 -4.22 -19.73 -5.79
C VAL A 70 -4.28 -18.73 -6.93
N VAL A 71 -3.92 -19.17 -8.14
CA VAL A 71 -4.01 -18.38 -9.37
C VAL A 71 -4.92 -19.12 -10.35
N VAL A 72 -6.23 -18.87 -10.21
CA VAL A 72 -7.24 -19.53 -11.02
C VAL A 72 -7.21 -18.99 -12.46
N PRO A 73 -7.10 -19.86 -13.48
CA PRO A 73 -7.20 -19.46 -14.88
C PRO A 73 -8.56 -18.81 -15.18
N TYR A 74 -8.57 -17.77 -16.02
CA TYR A 74 -9.81 -17.05 -16.33
C TYR A 74 -10.87 -17.96 -17.00
N ASP A 75 -10.41 -18.88 -17.85
CA ASP A 75 -11.30 -19.76 -18.63
C ASP A 75 -12.08 -20.77 -17.77
N THR A 76 -11.66 -21.00 -16.52
CA THR A 76 -12.38 -21.90 -15.58
C THR A 76 -13.43 -21.15 -14.75
N LEU A 77 -13.51 -19.82 -14.85
CA LEU A 77 -14.50 -19.02 -14.15
C LEU A 77 -15.89 -19.21 -14.75
N THR A 78 -16.89 -19.33 -13.90
CA THR A 78 -18.29 -19.44 -14.33
C THR A 78 -18.74 -18.12 -14.99
N SER A 79 -19.39 -18.24 -16.14
CA SER A 79 -20.01 -17.10 -16.81
C SER A 79 -21.03 -16.43 -15.89
N PRO A 80 -21.19 -15.10 -15.97
CA PRO A 80 -22.23 -14.40 -15.22
C PRO A 80 -23.63 -14.95 -15.54
N PRO A 81 -24.56 -14.88 -14.57
CA PRO A 81 -25.94 -15.32 -14.78
C PRO A 81 -26.60 -14.52 -15.91
N GLU A 82 -27.38 -15.19 -16.76
CA GLU A 82 -28.15 -14.55 -17.85
C GLU A 82 -29.30 -13.69 -17.30
N ASP A 83 -29.68 -13.92 -16.05
CA ASP A 83 -30.72 -13.17 -15.36
C ASP A 83 -30.28 -11.73 -15.05
N LEU A 84 -31.02 -10.78 -15.63
CA LEU A 84 -30.77 -9.35 -15.48
C LEU A 84 -30.85 -8.88 -14.02
N GLU A 85 -31.74 -9.47 -13.22
CA GLU A 85 -31.93 -9.07 -11.82
C GLU A 85 -30.78 -9.55 -10.91
N GLU A 86 -30.16 -10.69 -11.22
CA GLU A 86 -28.99 -11.17 -10.48
C GLU A 86 -27.75 -10.35 -10.82
N THR A 87 -27.57 -10.01 -12.11
CA THR A 87 -26.49 -9.14 -12.57
C THR A 87 -26.55 -7.76 -11.91
N LYS A 88 -27.74 -7.16 -11.79
CA LYS A 88 -27.90 -5.86 -11.08
C LYS A 88 -27.46 -5.93 -9.62
N LYS A 89 -27.86 -6.97 -8.88
CA LYS A 89 -27.47 -7.15 -7.46
C LYS A 89 -25.97 -7.30 -7.27
N LEU A 90 -25.26 -7.88 -8.25
CA LEU A 90 -23.80 -7.98 -8.24
C LEU A 90 -23.16 -6.61 -8.50
N LEU A 91 -23.68 -5.86 -9.47
CA LEU A 91 -23.19 -4.51 -9.82
C LEU A 91 -23.43 -3.50 -8.69
N ASP A 92 -24.52 -3.60 -7.93
CA ASP A 92 -24.81 -2.73 -6.79
C ASP A 92 -23.76 -2.85 -5.67
N LYS A 93 -23.03 -3.96 -5.62
CA LYS A 93 -21.93 -4.21 -4.66
C LYS A 93 -20.56 -3.84 -5.22
N LEU A 94 -20.46 -3.56 -6.52
CA LEU A 94 -19.20 -3.30 -7.19
C LEU A 94 -18.82 -1.82 -7.08
N VAL A 95 -17.57 -1.56 -6.70
CA VAL A 95 -16.99 -0.20 -6.73
C VAL A 95 -15.78 -0.21 -7.65
N VAL A 96 -15.81 0.65 -8.66
CA VAL A 96 -14.68 0.81 -9.61
C VAL A 96 -13.77 1.92 -9.10
N LEU A 97 -12.54 1.56 -8.72
CA LEU A 97 -11.51 2.50 -8.29
C LEU A 97 -10.44 2.61 -9.39
N LYS A 98 -10.34 3.80 -9.99
CA LYS A 98 -9.25 4.14 -10.92
C LYS A 98 -8.12 4.86 -10.20
N LEU A 99 -6.92 4.30 -10.25
CA LEU A 99 -5.72 4.96 -9.72
C LEU A 99 -5.30 6.10 -10.66
N ASN A 100 -5.49 7.34 -10.23
CA ASN A 100 -5.17 8.54 -11.01
C ASN A 100 -4.11 9.43 -10.32
N GLY A 101 -3.21 8.83 -9.54
CA GLY A 101 -2.14 9.57 -8.85
C GLY A 101 -0.93 9.91 -9.73
N GLY A 102 -0.85 9.33 -10.94
CA GLY A 102 0.27 9.52 -11.86
C GLY A 102 0.09 10.76 -12.75
N LEU A 103 1.17 11.52 -12.92
CA LEU A 103 1.24 12.64 -13.86
C LEU A 103 1.73 12.16 -15.24
N GLY A 104 1.24 12.80 -16.30
CA GLY A 104 1.61 12.52 -17.69
C GLY A 104 2.96 13.08 -18.12
N THR A 105 3.88 13.35 -17.19
CA THR A 105 5.17 14.02 -17.46
C THR A 105 6.04 13.24 -18.45
N THR A 106 5.97 11.90 -18.43
CA THR A 106 6.65 11.04 -19.43
C THR A 106 6.14 11.27 -20.85
N MET A 107 4.92 11.78 -21.01
CA MET A 107 4.32 12.11 -22.32
C MET A 107 4.40 13.61 -22.64
N GLY A 108 5.16 14.40 -21.87
CA GLY A 108 5.26 15.85 -22.05
C GLY A 108 4.02 16.63 -21.60
N CYS A 109 3.05 15.96 -20.94
CA CYS A 109 1.87 16.60 -20.39
C CYS A 109 2.13 17.11 -18.97
N THR A 110 1.55 18.26 -18.62
CA THR A 110 1.67 18.89 -17.29
C THR A 110 0.59 18.41 -16.30
N GLY A 111 -0.40 17.65 -16.78
CA GLY A 111 -1.54 17.19 -16.00
C GLY A 111 -1.52 15.68 -15.68
N PRO A 112 -2.62 15.17 -15.10
CA PRO A 112 -2.79 13.73 -14.86
C PRO A 112 -2.76 12.94 -16.18
N LYS A 113 -2.31 11.68 -16.09
CA LYS A 113 -2.18 10.76 -17.23
C LYS A 113 -3.53 10.22 -17.72
#